data_AF-V4JCG4-F1
#
_entry.id   AF-V4JCG4-F1
#
_cell.length_a   1.000
_cell.length_b   1.000
_cell.length_c   1.000
_cell.angle_alpha   90.00
_cell.angle_beta   90.00
_cell.angle_gamma   90.00
#
_symmetry.space_group_name_H-M   'P 1'
#
loop_
_entity.id
_entity.type
_entity.pdbx_description
1 polymer ?
#
loop_
_entity_poly.entity_id
_entity_poly.type
_entity_poly.pdbx_seq_one_letter_code
_entity_poly.pdbx_strand_id
1 'polypeptide(L)'
;MAPEQTEPPEQATSPNLSDQPEDDPDQQPRTPPEGRQKKYYCVKFFYEWCKTCSLCAAMCPKKVILLDEEGRPYIDDMDGCIGCRNCEIHCPDFAVTVKDRYPKRRRTNGSA
;
A
#
# COMPACT_ATOMS: atom_id res chain seq x y z
N MET A 1 30.01 60.49 11.44
CA MET A 1 29.13 59.84 12.43
C MET A 1 29.18 58.34 12.19
N ALA A 2 30.08 57.68 12.90
CA ALA A 2 30.08 56.26 13.25
C ALA A 2 30.41 56.23 14.75
N PRO A 3 30.15 55.18 15.54
CA PRO A 3 29.56 53.87 15.24
C PRO A 3 28.48 53.44 16.27
N GLU A 4 27.76 52.35 16.01
CA GLU A 4 27.18 51.47 17.06
C GLU A 4 26.87 50.12 16.37
N GLN A 5 27.85 49.24 16.18
CA GLN A 5 28.16 48.11 17.07
C GLN A 5 26.96 47.67 17.94
N THR A 6 26.43 46.47 17.71
CA THR A 6 26.46 45.36 18.69
C THR A 6 25.82 44.11 18.04
N GLU A 7 26.66 43.18 17.61
CA GLU A 7 26.35 41.74 17.67
C GLU A 7 26.89 41.19 19.01
N PRO A 8 26.67 39.91 19.37
CA PRO A 8 25.67 39.38 20.30
C PRO A 8 26.28 38.94 21.65
N PRO A 9 25.49 38.31 22.55
CA PRO A 9 26.05 37.13 23.20
C PRO A 9 25.11 35.93 23.26
N GLU A 10 25.75 34.78 23.05
CA GLU A 10 25.37 33.43 23.44
C GLU A 10 24.58 33.35 24.76
N GLN A 11 23.59 32.45 24.76
CA GLN A 11 23.16 31.61 25.87
C GLN A 11 22.01 30.73 25.38
N ALA A 12 21.91 29.44 25.59
CA ALA A 12 22.81 28.43 26.11
C ALA A 12 22.14 27.08 25.78
N THR A 13 22.95 26.15 25.30
CA THR A 13 22.85 24.70 25.46
C THR A 13 21.70 24.16 26.33
N SER A 14 20.93 23.21 25.76
CA SER A 14 20.60 22.00 26.48
C SER A 14 20.44 20.82 25.50
N PRO A 15 20.84 19.62 25.94
CA PRO A 15 21.43 18.60 25.08
C PRO A 15 20.39 17.62 24.55
N ASN A 16 20.71 17.10 23.36
CA ASN A 16 20.42 15.77 22.87
C ASN A 16 19.35 14.96 23.64
N LEU A 17 18.13 14.89 23.11
CA LEU A 17 17.20 13.80 23.43
C LEU A 17 17.56 12.57 22.59
N SER A 18 18.79 12.13 22.80
CA SER A 18 19.33 10.83 22.45
C SER A 18 18.87 9.90 23.56
N ASP A 19 17.57 9.59 23.59
CA ASP A 19 17.02 8.50 24.39
C ASP A 19 15.56 8.29 23.99
N GLN A 20 15.35 7.72 22.81
CA GLN A 20 14.45 6.56 22.66
C GLN A 20 14.99 5.62 21.55
N PRO A 21 16.10 4.92 21.77
CA PRO A 21 16.28 3.59 21.23
C PRO A 21 15.64 2.61 22.22
N GLU A 22 14.31 2.56 22.25
CA GLU A 22 13.66 1.30 22.58
C GLU A 22 13.58 0.54 21.27
N ASP A 23 14.71 -0.12 20.96
CA ASP A 23 14.76 -1.41 20.30
C ASP A 23 13.52 -2.19 20.75
N ASP A 24 12.47 -2.22 19.93
CA ASP A 24 11.39 -3.17 20.09
C ASP A 24 11.90 -4.52 19.55
N PRO A 25 12.21 -5.51 20.42
CA PRO A 25 12.80 -6.77 20.00
C PRO A 25 11.80 -7.72 19.33
N ASP A 26 10.56 -7.29 19.04
CA ASP A 26 9.55 -8.14 18.40
C ASP A 26 9.43 -7.93 16.88
N GLN A 27 10.53 -7.56 16.21
CA GLN A 27 10.65 -7.61 14.75
C GLN A 27 10.83 -9.05 14.25
N GLN A 28 9.90 -9.94 14.59
CA GLN A 28 9.83 -11.23 13.91
C GLN A 28 9.02 -11.06 12.60
N PRO A 29 9.59 -11.32 11.41
CA PRO A 29 8.79 -11.52 10.22
C PRO A 29 7.87 -12.71 10.50
N ARG A 30 6.58 -12.43 10.72
CA ARG A 30 5.56 -13.46 10.92
C ARG A 30 5.44 -14.23 9.61
N THR A 31 6.25 -15.27 9.46
CA THR A 31 6.15 -16.21 8.35
C THR A 31 4.72 -16.78 8.37
N PRO A 32 3.94 -16.63 7.27
CA PRO A 32 2.58 -17.13 7.25
C PRO A 32 2.59 -18.66 7.44
N PRO A 33 1.74 -19.21 8.32
CA PRO A 33 1.70 -20.65 8.58
C PRO A 33 1.40 -21.42 7.29
N GLU A 34 2.27 -22.39 6.98
CA GLU A 34 2.19 -23.25 5.81
C GLU A 34 0.88 -24.06 5.83
N GLY A 35 0.15 -24.06 4.70
CA GLY A 35 -1.04 -24.90 4.50
C GLY A 35 -2.39 -24.16 4.34
N ARG A 36 -2.42 -22.82 4.41
CA ARG A 36 -3.67 -22.08 4.13
C ARG A 36 -3.95 -22.02 2.63
N GLN A 37 -5.02 -22.68 2.18
CA GLN A 37 -5.49 -22.58 0.79
C GLN A 37 -5.58 -21.10 0.37
N LYS A 38 -4.78 -20.67 -0.62
CA LYS A 38 -4.81 -19.29 -1.13
C LYS A 38 -6.18 -19.02 -1.76
N LYS A 39 -6.92 -18.06 -1.19
CA LYS A 39 -8.09 -17.45 -1.82
C LYS A 39 -7.58 -16.43 -2.83
N TYR A 40 -8.16 -16.44 -4.02
CA TYR A 40 -7.86 -15.45 -5.06
C TYR A 40 -9.01 -14.46 -5.15
N TYR A 41 -8.73 -13.29 -5.71
CA TYR A 41 -9.72 -12.23 -5.86
C TYR A 41 -9.67 -11.67 -7.28
N CYS A 42 -10.83 -11.27 -7.79
CA CYS A 42 -10.97 -10.58 -9.05
C CYS A 42 -11.40 -9.15 -8.76
N VAL A 43 -10.60 -8.18 -9.17
CA VAL A 43 -10.95 -6.77 -9.12
C VAL A 43 -11.46 -6.36 -10.49
N LYS A 44 -12.64 -5.74 -10.53
CA LYS A 44 -13.23 -5.19 -11.76
C LYS A 44 -13.37 -3.68 -11.63
N PHE A 45 -12.89 -2.96 -12.66
CA PHE A 45 -13.05 -1.52 -12.78
C PHE A 45 -14.16 -1.21 -13.78
N PHE A 46 -15.08 -0.32 -13.41
CA PHE A 46 -16.14 0.22 -14.25
C PHE A 46 -15.67 1.56 -14.80
N TYR A 47 -15.01 1.55 -15.95
CA TYR A 47 -14.37 2.74 -16.52
C TYR A 47 -15.36 3.87 -16.84
N GLU A 48 -16.63 3.57 -17.08
CA GLU A 48 -17.67 4.58 -17.30
C GLU A 48 -17.94 5.45 -16.07
N TRP A 49 -17.66 4.95 -14.87
CA TRP A 49 -17.86 5.67 -13.60
C TRP A 49 -16.54 6.16 -13.00
N CYS A 50 -15.41 5.67 -13.50
CA CYS A 50 -14.10 6.02 -13.00
C CYS A 50 -13.75 7.47 -13.34
N LYS A 51 -13.36 8.25 -12.34
CA LYS A 51 -12.87 9.63 -12.49
C LYS A 51 -11.35 9.76 -12.62
N THR A 52 -10.66 8.64 -12.87
CA THR A 52 -9.18 8.57 -12.98
C THR A 52 -8.44 9.26 -11.83
N CYS A 53 -9.01 9.22 -10.62
CA CYS A 53 -8.50 9.92 -9.45
C CYS A 53 -7.30 9.25 -8.77
N SER A 54 -6.82 8.11 -9.26
CA SER A 54 -5.69 7.30 -8.74
C SER A 54 -5.80 6.77 -7.29
N LEU A 55 -6.89 7.07 -6.57
CA LEU A 55 -7.01 6.71 -5.15
C LEU A 55 -6.97 5.20 -4.88
N CYS A 56 -7.53 4.40 -5.79
CA CYS A 56 -7.48 2.94 -5.68
C CYS A 56 -6.05 2.39 -5.76
N ALA A 57 -5.17 2.99 -6.56
CA ALA A 57 -3.76 2.63 -6.64
C ALA A 57 -3.00 3.04 -5.36
N ALA A 58 -3.24 4.26 -4.87
CA ALA A 58 -2.63 4.78 -3.65
C ALA A 58 -3.01 3.97 -2.39
N MET A 59 -4.26 3.52 -2.30
CA MET A 59 -4.78 2.77 -1.15
C MET A 59 -4.49 1.26 -1.20
N CYS A 60 -3.84 0.77 -2.26
CA CYS A 60 -3.54 -0.64 -2.42
C CYS A 60 -2.28 -1.03 -1.60
N PRO A 61 -2.41 -1.79 -0.49
CA PRO A 61 -1.24 -2.15 0.34
C PRO A 61 -0.25 -3.08 -0.38
N LYS A 62 -0.74 -3.82 -1.37
CA LYS A 62 0.08 -4.73 -2.21
C LYS A 62 0.57 -4.08 -3.50
N LYS A 63 0.16 -2.83 -3.78
CA LYS A 63 0.51 -2.08 -4.99
C LYS A 63 0.28 -2.86 -6.28
N VAL A 64 -0.81 -3.63 -6.34
CA VAL A 64 -1.16 -4.43 -7.54
C VAL A 64 -1.96 -3.64 -8.57
N ILE A 65 -2.54 -2.51 -8.17
CA ILE A 65 -3.30 -1.63 -9.05
C ILE A 65 -2.32 -0.61 -9.63
N LEU A 66 -2.19 -0.63 -10.95
CA LEU A 66 -1.37 0.26 -11.75
C LEU A 66 -2.26 1.25 -12.51
N LEU A 67 -1.67 2.28 -13.10
CA LEU A 67 -2.37 3.30 -13.87
C LEU A 67 -1.80 3.33 -15.29
N ASP A 68 -2.67 3.36 -16.29
CA ASP A 68 -2.27 3.49 -17.70
C ASP A 68 -1.89 4.94 -18.04
N GLU A 69 -1.56 5.19 -19.31
CA GLU A 69 -1.21 6.53 -19.81
C GLU A 69 -2.35 7.55 -19.67
N GLU A 70 -3.60 7.09 -19.56
CA GLU A 70 -4.80 7.91 -19.40
C GLU A 70 -5.21 8.04 -17.91
N GLY A 71 -4.45 7.46 -16.99
CA GLY A 71 -4.73 7.45 -15.55
C GLY A 71 -5.84 6.48 -15.13
N ARG A 72 -6.25 5.56 -16.01
CA ARG A 72 -7.23 4.51 -15.68
C ARG A 72 -6.55 3.37 -14.92
N PRO A 73 -7.19 2.85 -13.87
CA PRO A 73 -6.62 1.77 -13.09
C PRO A 73 -6.71 0.43 -13.82
N TYR A 74 -5.62 -0.32 -13.83
CA TYR A 74 -5.54 -1.70 -14.32
C TYR A 74 -4.69 -2.56 -13.37
N ILE A 75 -4.72 -3.89 -13.56
CA ILE A 75 -3.94 -4.84 -12.75
C ILE A 75 -3.31 -5.87 -13.70
N ASP A 76 -1.99 -5.97 -13.69
CA ASP A 76 -1.24 -6.97 -14.46
C ASP A 76 -1.32 -8.36 -13.83
N ASP A 77 -1.16 -8.44 -12.50
CA ASP A 77 -1.22 -9.68 -11.74
C ASP A 77 -2.36 -9.68 -10.72
N MET A 78 -3.49 -10.28 -11.12
CA MET A 78 -4.66 -10.43 -10.24
C MET A 78 -4.38 -11.34 -9.03
N ASP A 79 -3.39 -12.23 -9.11
CA ASP A 79 -3.07 -13.16 -8.04
C ASP A 79 -2.35 -12.47 -6.86
N GLY A 80 -1.82 -11.26 -7.07
CA GLY A 80 -1.26 -10.43 -6.02
C GLY A 80 -2.32 -9.78 -5.11
N CYS A 81 -3.58 -9.72 -5.54
CA CYS A 81 -4.66 -9.11 -4.75
C CYS A 81 -4.99 -9.99 -3.53
N ILE A 82 -4.94 -9.40 -2.34
CA ILE A 82 -5.27 -10.08 -1.06
C ILE A 82 -6.74 -9.91 -0.64
N GLY A 83 -7.54 -9.22 -1.44
CA GLY A 83 -8.96 -9.00 -1.15
C GLY A 83 -9.23 -8.07 0.04
N CYS A 84 -8.33 -7.12 0.32
CA CYS A 84 -8.50 -6.16 1.42
C CYS A 84 -9.66 -5.16 1.22
N ARG A 85 -10.14 -5.00 -0.02
CA ARG A 85 -11.25 -4.10 -0.41
C ARG A 85 -11.04 -2.61 -0.14
N ASN A 86 -9.84 -2.16 0.20
CA ASN A 86 -9.55 -0.73 0.37
C ASN A 86 -9.87 0.08 -0.91
N CYS A 87 -9.57 -0.46 -2.09
CA CYS A 87 -9.91 0.21 -3.35
C CYS A 87 -11.42 0.41 -3.52
N GLU A 88 -12.25 -0.53 -3.04
CA GLU A 88 -13.71 -0.49 -3.13
C GLU A 88 -14.32 0.47 -2.09
N ILE A 89 -13.82 0.42 -0.86
CA ILE A 89 -14.30 1.27 0.25
C ILE A 89 -13.97 2.75 0.02
N HIS A 90 -12.78 3.03 -0.53
CA HIS A 90 -12.32 4.41 -0.71
C HIS A 90 -12.63 5.00 -2.08
N CYS A 91 -13.23 4.23 -3.01
CA CYS A 91 -13.62 4.79 -4.30
C CYS A 91 -14.85 5.71 -4.13
N PRO A 92 -14.74 7.02 -4.36
CA PRO A 92 -15.86 7.95 -4.17
C PRO A 92 -17.02 7.70 -5.13
N ASP A 93 -16.74 7.11 -6.30
CA ASP A 93 -17.73 6.81 -7.34
C ASP A 93 -18.16 5.34 -7.36
N PHE A 94 -17.65 4.51 -6.45
CA PHE A 94 -17.86 3.05 -6.44
C PHE A 94 -17.57 2.36 -7.79
N ALA A 95 -16.62 2.91 -8.55
CA ALA A 95 -16.23 2.44 -9.87
C ALA A 95 -15.37 1.16 -9.85
N VAL A 96 -15.24 0.48 -8.70
CA VAL A 96 -14.44 -0.73 -8.54
C VAL A 96 -15.14 -1.73 -7.62
N THR A 97 -15.01 -3.01 -7.93
CA THR A 97 -15.59 -4.12 -7.17
C THR A 97 -14.55 -5.22 -6.98
N VAL A 98 -14.49 -5.80 -5.78
CA VAL A 98 -13.66 -6.96 -5.46
C VAL A 98 -14.53 -8.19 -5.22
N LYS A 99 -14.33 -9.24 -6.03
CA LYS A 99 -15.04 -10.53 -5.89
C LYS A 99 -14.10 -11.66 -5.57
N ASP A 100 -14.55 -12.59 -4.74
CA ASP A 100 -13.82 -13.82 -4.46
C ASP A 100 -13.74 -14.67 -5.73
N ARG A 101 -12.56 -15.20 -6.02
CA ARG A 101 -12.30 -16.13 -7.11
C ARG A 101 -11.78 -17.43 -6.50
N TYR A 102 -12.51 -18.52 -6.72
CA TYR A 102 -12.00 -19.83 -6.33
C TYR A 102 -10.78 -20.20 -7.18
N PRO A 103 -9.72 -20.74 -6.57
CA PRO A 103 -8.63 -21.34 -7.34
C PRO A 103 -9.23 -22.41 -8.25
N LYS A 104 -9.01 -22.28 -9.56
CA LYS A 104 -9.32 -23.34 -10.51
C LYS A 104 -8.47 -24.52 -10.04
N ARG A 105 -9.08 -25.61 -9.54
CA ARG A 105 -8.34 -26.80 -9.08
C ARG A 105 -7.36 -27.15 -10.20
N ARG A 106 -6.06 -26.89 -10.00
CA ARG A 106 -5.03 -27.43 -10.87
C ARG A 106 -5.20 -28.93 -10.77
N ARG A 107 -5.76 -29.57 -11.80
CA ARG A 107 -5.47 -30.98 -12.05
C ARG A 107 -3.98 -30.99 -12.34
N THR A 108 -3.17 -31.23 -11.32
CA THR A 108 -1.83 -31.77 -11.56
C THR A 108 -2.10 -33.14 -12.17
N ASN A 109 -2.08 -33.21 -13.51
CA ASN A 109 -1.85 -34.49 -14.15
C ASN A 109 -0.48 -34.92 -13.62
N GLY A 110 -0.45 -36.00 -12.83
CA GLY A 110 0.80 -36.63 -12.45
C GLY A 110 1.54 -36.96 -13.73
N SER A 111 2.60 -36.21 -14.00
CA SER A 111 3.60 -36.62 -14.97
C SER A 111 4.24 -37.87 -14.40
N ALA A 112 3.96 -39.00 -15.08
CA ALA A 112 4.61 -40.28 -14.89
C ALA A 112 6.09 -40.22 -15.26
#